data_AF-A0A8X6YDT8-F1
#
_entry.id   AF-A0A8X6YDT8-F1
#
_cell.length_a   1.000
_cell.length_b   1.000
_cell.length_c   1.000
_cell.angle_alpha   90.00
_cell.angle_beta   90.00
_cell.angle_gamma   90.00
#
_symmetry.space_group_name_H-M   'P 1'
#
loop_
_entity.id
_entity.type
_entity.pdbx_description
1 polymer ?
#
loop_
_entity_poly.entity_id
_entity_poly.type
_entity_poly.pdbx_seq_one_letter_code
_entity_poly.pdbx_strand_id
1 'polypeptide(L)'
;MCQAFGGSTVDESTVRHWFQKFRSGDLSLWDKARTGRPQALVGEALQAAIEKDSSQTCGELARQFNTSSKMVRLHLHRLGKTYRLEQVDSSYAVGSP
;
A
#
# COMPACT_ATOMS: atom_id res chain seq x y z
N MET A 1 -5.20 18.42 -31.44
CA MET A 1 -3.96 17.72 -31.83
C MET A 1 -4.33 16.37 -32.43
N CYS A 2 -5.19 16.34 -33.46
CA CYS A 2 -5.85 15.12 -33.92
C CYS A 2 -5.89 15.10 -35.45
N GLN A 3 -5.08 14.20 -36.02
CA GLN A 3 -5.35 13.55 -37.31
C GLN A 3 -4.51 12.26 -37.47
N ALA A 4 -3.35 12.17 -36.82
CA ALA A 4 -2.45 11.02 -36.91
C ALA A 4 -2.75 9.85 -35.94
N PHE A 5 -3.44 10.10 -34.83
CA PHE A 5 -3.73 9.09 -33.80
C PHE A 5 -5.25 8.87 -33.75
N GLY A 6 -5.74 7.79 -34.36
CA GLY A 6 -7.15 7.46 -34.39
C GLY A 6 -7.71 7.21 -32.98
N GLY A 7 -8.79 7.90 -32.61
CA GLY A 7 -9.68 7.62 -31.48
C GLY A 7 -9.11 7.76 -30.05
N SER A 8 -7.86 7.37 -29.81
CA SER A 8 -7.18 7.42 -28.51
C SER A 8 -6.30 8.67 -28.42
N THR A 9 -6.95 9.82 -28.30
CA THR A 9 -6.24 11.10 -28.11
C THR A 9 -5.76 11.20 -26.67
N VAL A 10 -4.45 11.42 -26.47
CA VAL A 10 -3.89 11.77 -25.17
C VAL A 10 -4.44 13.11 -24.69
N ASP A 11 -4.77 13.20 -23.40
CA ASP A 11 -5.29 14.44 -22.80
C ASP A 11 -4.31 15.61 -22.99
N GLU A 12 -4.81 16.83 -23.16
CA GLU A 12 -3.97 18.03 -23.34
C GLU A 12 -2.96 18.19 -22.19
N SER A 13 -3.37 17.85 -20.97
CA SER A 13 -2.52 17.90 -19.77
C SER A 13 -1.33 16.94 -19.88
N THR A 14 -1.54 15.77 -20.48
CA THR A 14 -0.49 14.78 -20.73
C THR A 14 0.52 15.33 -21.73
N VAL A 15 0.05 15.92 -22.83
CA VAL A 15 0.93 16.52 -23.85
C VAL A 15 1.76 17.67 -23.25
N ARG A 16 1.12 18.55 -22.48
CA ARG A 16 1.79 19.68 -21.82
C ARG A 16 2.88 19.19 -20.85
N HIS A 17 2.58 18.15 -20.06
CA HIS A 17 3.55 17.54 -19.15
C HIS A 17 4.77 16.99 -19.89
N TRP A 18 4.55 16.23 -20.98
CA TRP A 18 5.64 15.71 -21.80
C TRP A 18 6.47 16.81 -22.46
N PHE A 19 5.83 17.85 -22.98
CA PHE A 19 6.51 18.98 -23.58
C PHE A 19 7.41 19.72 -22.58
N GLN A 20 6.93 19.92 -21.34
CA GLN A 20 7.74 20.50 -20.27
C GLN A 20 8.91 19.60 -19.88
N LYS A 21 8.67 18.29 -19.73
CA LYS A 21 9.70 17.30 -19.42
C LYS A 21 10.83 17.34 -20.45
N PHE A 22 10.49 17.28 -21.74
CA PHE A 22 11.48 17.35 -22.82
C PHE A 22 12.19 18.70 -22.90
N ARG A 23 11.50 19.83 -22.66
CA ARG A 23 12.14 21.15 -22.58
C ARG A 23 13.14 21.28 -21.44
N SER A 24 12.97 20.53 -20.35
CA SER A 24 13.92 20.48 -19.24
C SER A 24 15.14 19.58 -19.51
N GLY A 25 15.23 18.95 -20.69
CA GLY A 25 16.31 18.03 -21.07
C GLY A 25 16.12 16.59 -20.58
N ASP A 26 15.02 16.30 -19.87
CA ASP A 26 14.66 14.94 -19.45
C ASP A 26 13.93 14.22 -20.60
N LEU A 27 14.70 13.55 -21.46
CA LEU A 27 14.19 12.75 -22.59
C LEU A 27 13.77 11.33 -22.17
N SER A 28 13.71 11.02 -20.87
CA SER A 28 13.32 9.68 -20.42
C SER A 28 11.86 9.41 -20.75
N LEU A 29 11.61 8.32 -21.47
CA LEU A 29 10.26 7.83 -21.75
C LEU A 29 9.72 6.96 -20.61
N TRP A 30 10.58 6.56 -19.67
CA TRP A 30 10.22 5.75 -18.52
C TRP A 30 9.46 6.58 -17.49
N ASP A 31 8.43 5.94 -16.91
CA ASP A 31 7.69 6.53 -15.81
C ASP A 31 8.64 6.66 -14.60
N LYS A 32 8.56 7.81 -13.92
CA LYS A 32 9.33 7.99 -12.69
C LYS A 32 8.78 7.05 -11.63
N ALA A 33 9.62 6.65 -10.68
CA ALA A 33 9.15 5.88 -9.54
C ALA A 33 7.93 6.60 -8.93
N ARG A 34 6.77 5.93 -8.97
CA ARG A 34 5.52 6.53 -8.49
C ARG A 34 5.69 6.84 -7.00
N THR A 35 5.59 8.10 -6.65
CA THR A 35 5.57 8.55 -5.25
C THR A 35 4.22 8.15 -4.65
N GLY A 36 4.11 6.90 -4.20
CA GLY A 36 3.01 6.41 -3.38
C GLY A 36 3.29 6.63 -1.88
N ARG A 37 2.36 6.21 -1.01
CA ARG A 37 2.60 6.17 0.45
C ARG A 37 3.92 5.44 0.70
N PRO A 38 4.88 6.02 1.46
CA PRO A 38 6.16 5.37 1.74
C PRO A 38 5.93 4.09 2.55
N GLN A 39 5.70 2.98 1.86
CA GLN A 39 5.49 1.66 2.47
C GLN A 39 6.74 1.20 3.24
N ALA A 40 7.92 1.66 2.84
CA ALA A 40 9.18 1.37 3.51
C ALA A 40 9.20 1.90 4.95
N LEU A 41 8.85 3.17 5.17
CA LEU A 41 8.85 3.79 6.50
C LEU A 41 7.83 3.14 7.45
N VAL A 42 6.62 2.83 6.94
CA VAL A 42 5.60 2.11 7.70
C VAL A 42 6.09 0.70 8.04
N GLY A 43 6.86 0.09 7.13
CA GLY A 43 7.35 -1.25 7.28
C GLY A 43 8.42 -1.43 8.35
N GLU A 44 9.42 -0.55 8.36
CA GLU A 44 10.48 -0.53 9.36
C GLU A 44 9.90 -0.23 10.75
N ALA A 45 9.00 0.75 10.83
CA ALA A 45 8.36 1.12 12.09
C ALA A 45 7.45 0.00 12.62
N LEU A 46 6.72 -0.69 11.73
CA LEU A 46 5.91 -1.86 12.10
C LEU A 46 6.78 -3.02 12.60
N GLN A 47 7.90 -3.29 11.93
CA GLN A 47 8.84 -4.32 12.36
C GLN A 47 9.42 -4.02 13.74
N ALA A 48 9.82 -2.77 14.01
CA ALA A 48 10.31 -2.36 15.32
C ALA A 48 9.24 -2.49 16.43
N ALA A 49 7.98 -2.19 16.13
CA ALA A 49 6.89 -2.38 17.09
C ALA A 49 6.68 -3.86 17.44
N ILE A 50 6.70 -4.75 16.44
CA ILE A 50 6.58 -6.20 16.65
C ILE A 50 7.77 -6.76 17.44
N GLU A 51 8.97 -6.26 17.19
CA GLU A 51 10.18 -6.70 17.93
C GLU A 51 10.15 -6.25 19.39
N LYS A 52 9.55 -5.08 19.66
CA LYS A 52 9.36 -4.57 21.02
C LYS A 52 8.28 -5.36 21.78
N ASP A 53 7.18 -5.67 21.12
CA ASP A 53 6.07 -6.42 21.70
C ASP A 53 5.40 -7.32 20.64
N SER A 54 5.78 -8.59 20.65
CA SER A 54 5.26 -9.59 19.71
C SER A 54 3.85 -10.07 20.04
N SER A 55 3.29 -9.66 21.18
CA SER A 55 1.93 -10.06 21.61
C SER A 55 0.83 -9.20 20.99
N GLN A 56 1.19 -8.05 20.41
CA GLN A 56 0.23 -7.12 19.81
C GLN A 56 -0.54 -7.74 18.65
N THR A 57 -1.84 -7.50 18.63
CA THR A 57 -2.72 -7.94 17.56
C THR A 57 -2.56 -7.04 16.32
N CYS A 58 -2.89 -7.59 15.14
CA CYS A 58 -2.91 -6.80 13.89
C CYS A 58 -3.83 -5.56 13.98
N GLY A 59 -4.88 -5.61 14.79
CA GLY A 59 -5.81 -4.49 15.00
C GLY A 59 -5.23 -3.38 15.87
N GLU A 60 -4.40 -3.71 16.87
CA GLU A 60 -3.67 -2.73 17.68
C GLU A 60 -2.61 -2.02 16.86
N LEU A 61 -1.82 -2.78 16.09
CA LEU A 61 -0.83 -2.23 15.16
C LEU A 61 -1.49 -1.33 14.11
N ALA A 62 -2.65 -1.73 13.57
CA ALA A 62 -3.40 -0.91 12.61
C ALA A 62 -3.79 0.46 13.20
N ARG A 63 -4.27 0.47 14.45
CA ARG A 63 -4.59 1.71 15.17
C ARG A 63 -3.35 2.55 15.44
N GLN A 64 -2.25 1.93 15.88
CA GLN A 64 -1.00 2.61 16.20
C GLN A 64 -0.37 3.28 14.97
N PHE A 65 -0.42 2.62 13.81
CA PHE A 65 0.17 3.12 12.56
C PHE A 65 -0.82 3.84 11.64
N ASN A 66 -2.03 4.12 12.12
CA ASN A 66 -3.14 4.72 11.38
C ASN A 66 -3.24 4.12 9.95
N THR A 67 -3.30 2.79 9.91
CA THR A 67 -3.30 2.00 8.68
C THR A 67 -4.37 0.93 8.76
N SER A 68 -4.68 0.30 7.62
CA SER A 68 -5.65 -0.80 7.61
C SER A 68 -5.01 -2.08 8.16
N SER A 69 -5.80 -2.89 8.87
CA SER A 69 -5.37 -4.23 9.32
C SER A 69 -4.92 -5.10 8.14
N LYS A 70 -5.51 -4.91 6.96
CA LYS A 70 -5.08 -5.59 5.71
C LYS A 70 -3.64 -5.24 5.35
N MET A 71 -3.24 -3.98 5.50
CA MET A 71 -1.88 -3.52 5.21
C MET A 71 -0.87 -4.05 6.23
N VAL A 72 -1.25 -4.12 7.51
CA VAL A 72 -0.42 -4.75 8.57
C VAL A 72 -0.16 -6.22 8.25
N ARG A 73 -1.21 -6.99 7.92
CA ARG A 73 -1.07 -8.42 7.55
C ARG A 73 -0.22 -8.61 6.29
N LEU A 74 -0.41 -7.77 5.27
CA LEU A 74 0.39 -7.84 4.05
C LEU A 74 1.88 -7.61 4.35
N HIS A 75 2.16 -6.64 5.22
CA HIS A 75 3.52 -6.32 5.60
C HIS A 75 4.16 -7.42 6.44
N LEU A 76 3.42 -7.98 7.40
CA LEU A 76 3.82 -9.15 8.17
C LEU A 76 4.14 -10.36 7.29
N HIS A 77 3.28 -10.64 6.30
CA HIS A 77 3.51 -11.71 5.33
C HIS A 77 4.79 -11.47 4.50
N ARG A 78 5.08 -10.23 4.10
CA ARG A 78 6.34 -9.88 3.42
C ARG A 78 7.56 -10.08 4.32
N LEU A 79 7.42 -9.88 5.63
CA LEU A 79 8.47 -10.13 6.62
C LEU A 79 8.60 -11.60 7.02
N GLY A 80 7.75 -12.50 6.49
CA GLY A 80 7.73 -13.91 6.88
C GLY A 80 7.22 -14.17 8.30
N LYS A 81 6.65 -13.15 8.97
CA LYS A 81 6.09 -13.30 10.33
C LYS A 81 4.62 -13.71 10.23
N THR A 82 4.28 -14.88 10.78
CA THR A 82 2.89 -15.34 10.95
C THR A 82 2.48 -15.22 12.40
N TYR A 83 1.45 -14.43 12.71
CA TYR A 83 0.88 -14.39 14.05
C TYR A 83 -0.04 -15.62 14.23
N ARG A 84 0.03 -16.27 15.39
CA ARG A 84 -0.99 -17.26 15.76
C ARG A 84 -2.23 -16.48 16.16
N LEU A 85 -3.28 -16.57 15.36
CA LEU A 85 -4.63 -16.33 15.86
C LEU A 85 -4.85 -17.45 16.88
N GLU A 86 -4.86 -17.13 18.17
CA GLU A 86 -5.57 -18.02 19.08
C GLU A 86 -6.98 -18.13 18.51
N GLN A 87 -7.31 -19.34 18.06
CA GLN A 87 -8.67 -19.67 17.69
C GLN A 87 -9.45 -19.52 18.99
N VAL A 88 -10.15 -18.40 19.16
CA VAL A 88 -11.22 -18.36 20.14
C VAL A 88 -12.25 -19.34 19.60
N ASP A 89 -12.25 -20.50 20.25
CA ASP A 89 -13.00 -21.67 19.89
C ASP A 89 -14.47 -21.35 19.61
N SER A 90 -14.97 -22.10 18.63
CA SER A 90 -16.37 -22.42 18.39
C SER A 90 -17.15 -22.61 19.70
N SER A 91 -17.87 -21.58 20.15
CA SER A 91 -18.91 -21.69 21.17
C SER A 91 -19.99 -20.62 20.96
N TYR A 92 -20.66 -20.69 19.81
CA TYR A 92 -22.01 -20.15 19.66
C TYR A 92 -22.90 -21.29 19.15
N ALA A 93 -23.21 -22.22 20.03
CA ALA A 93 -24.35 -23.10 19.85
C ALA A 93 -25.17 -23.10 21.13
N VAL A 94 -26.49 -22.99 20.91
CA VAL A 94 -27.62 -23.30 21.79
C VAL A 94 -28.25 -22.13 22.56
N GLY A 95 -29.43 -21.72 22.06
CA GLY A 95 -30.65 -21.70 22.89
C GLY A 95 -31.15 -20.35 23.38
N SER A 96 -32.15 -19.82 22.65
CA SER A 96 -33.45 -19.25 23.07
C SER A 96 -33.72 -18.92 24.56
N PRO A 97 -34.61 -17.95 24.81
CA PRO A 97 -36.06 -18.19 24.66
C PRO A 97 -36.67 -17.65 23.36
#